data_AF-A0A3E0CPS0-F1
#
_entry.id   AF-A0A3E0CPS0-F1
#
_cell.length_a   1.000
_cell.length_b   1.000
_cell.length_c   1.000
_cell.angle_alpha   90.00
_cell.angle_beta   90.00
_cell.angle_gamma   90.00
#
_symmetry.space_group_name_H-M   'P 1'
#
loop_
_entity.id
_entity.type
_entity.pdbx_description
1 polymer ?
#
loop_
_entity_poly.entity_id
_entity_poly.type
_entity_poly.pdbx_seq_one_letter_code
_entity_poly.pdbx_strand_id
1 'polypeptide(L)'
;MSSRRIAVRRSGVHGKGVFALEPIAAGERLIEYKGERISWKEALRRHPHNPAEPNHTFYFALDSGKVIDGKVNGNSARWINHSCAPNCEAEEIDGHVYVHALRDIAEGEEVFYDYGLVIDARQTKKLKKEYECRCGARKCRGTMLAAPEKEKGKSGKSAAKGKTSAKKAKKK
;
A
#
# COMPACT_ATOMS: atom_id res chain seq x y z
N MET A 1 -0.69 -27.52 -13.29
CA MET A 1 -0.63 -26.05 -13.45
C MET A 1 -1.31 -25.44 -12.24
N SER A 2 -0.62 -24.62 -11.45
CA SER A 2 -1.24 -24.02 -10.25
C SER A 2 -2.37 -23.07 -10.68
N SER A 3 -3.57 -23.32 -10.16
CA SER A 3 -4.75 -22.47 -10.31
C SER A 3 -4.42 -21.03 -9.92
N ARG A 4 -4.99 -20.05 -10.64
CA ARG A 4 -4.83 -18.64 -10.28
C ARG A 4 -5.70 -18.38 -9.05
N ARG A 5 -5.09 -18.15 -7.89
CA ARG A 5 -5.80 -18.02 -6.59
C ARG A 5 -6.37 -16.64 -6.29
N ILE A 6 -5.99 -15.65 -7.09
CA ILE A 6 -6.43 -14.26 -6.94
C ILE A 6 -6.74 -13.63 -8.29
N ALA A 7 -7.69 -12.71 -8.31
CA ALA A 7 -8.07 -11.93 -9.49
C ALA A 7 -8.18 -10.44 -9.19
N VAL A 8 -7.90 -9.62 -10.20
CA VAL A 8 -8.14 -8.18 -10.13
C VAL A 8 -9.56 -7.90 -10.60
N ARG A 9 -10.36 -7.24 -9.76
CA ARG A 9 -11.74 -6.83 -10.09
C ARG A 9 -11.96 -5.36 -9.68
N ARG A 10 -13.13 -4.80 -10.00
CA ARG A 10 -13.51 -3.47 -9.49
C ARG A 10 -13.71 -3.54 -7.99
N SER A 11 -13.10 -2.64 -7.23
CA SER A 11 -13.25 -2.56 -5.78
C SER A 11 -14.38 -1.61 -5.40
N GLY A 12 -15.06 -1.93 -4.29
CA GLY A 12 -15.99 -0.99 -3.64
C GLY A 12 -15.28 0.15 -2.90
N VAL A 13 -13.98 0.02 -2.63
CA VAL A 13 -13.17 1.01 -1.90
C VAL A 13 -12.57 2.04 -2.87
N HIS A 14 -11.78 1.58 -3.84
CA HIS A 14 -11.10 2.45 -4.78
C HIS A 14 -10.70 1.70 -6.06
N GLY A 15 -11.12 2.20 -7.23
CA GLY A 15 -10.69 1.69 -8.53
C GLY A 15 -10.77 0.17 -8.67
N LYS A 16 -9.60 -0.49 -8.62
CA LYS A 16 -9.45 -1.94 -8.68
C LYS A 16 -9.04 -2.49 -7.32
N GLY A 17 -9.39 -3.75 -7.08
CA GLY A 17 -9.02 -4.53 -5.91
C GLY A 17 -8.50 -5.91 -6.31
N VAL A 18 -7.90 -6.63 -5.37
CA VAL A 18 -7.49 -8.03 -5.53
C VAL A 18 -8.42 -8.90 -4.70
N PHE A 19 -8.99 -9.93 -5.30
CA PHE A 19 -9.99 -10.80 -4.70
C PHE A 19 -9.51 -12.24 -4.70
N ALA A 20 -9.79 -12.96 -3.61
CA ALA A 20 -9.56 -14.40 -3.53
C ALA A 20 -10.48 -15.15 -4.50
N LEU A 21 -9.93 -16.12 -5.21
CA LEU A 21 -10.68 -17.04 -6.11
C LEU A 21 -10.94 -18.40 -5.48
N GLU A 22 -10.33 -18.66 -4.33
CA GLU A 22 -10.51 -19.84 -3.50
C GLU A 22 -10.22 -19.44 -2.04
N PRO A 23 -10.60 -20.26 -1.04
CA PRO A 23 -10.22 -20.00 0.34
C PRO A 23 -8.69 -19.94 0.52
N ILE A 24 -8.21 -18.97 1.30
CA ILE A 24 -6.78 -18.78 1.60
C ILE A 24 -6.60 -18.89 3.12
N ALA A 25 -5.70 -19.74 3.57
CA ALA A 25 -5.49 -19.99 5.00
C ALA A 25 -4.67 -18.88 5.67
N ALA A 26 -4.87 -18.66 6.96
CA ALA A 26 -4.03 -17.77 7.76
C ALA A 26 -2.54 -18.14 7.64
N GLY A 27 -1.67 -17.13 7.54
CA GLY A 27 -0.23 -17.28 7.37
C GLY A 27 0.21 -17.62 5.94
N GLU A 28 -0.73 -17.91 5.04
CA GLU A 28 -0.38 -18.27 3.67
C GLU A 28 0.11 -17.07 2.87
N ARG A 29 1.13 -17.28 2.02
CA ARG A 29 1.63 -16.28 1.07
C ARG A 29 0.76 -16.22 -0.18
N LEU A 30 0.21 -15.04 -0.48
CA LEU A 30 -0.66 -14.80 -1.62
C LEU A 30 0.13 -14.41 -2.88
N ILE A 31 0.98 -13.38 -2.76
CA ILE A 31 1.64 -12.76 -3.90
C ILE A 31 2.86 -11.95 -3.45
N GLU A 32 3.90 -11.92 -4.28
CA GLU A 32 5.02 -10.97 -4.14
C GLU A 32 4.66 -9.62 -4.78
N TYR A 33 4.98 -8.51 -4.15
CA TYR A 33 4.84 -7.18 -4.75
C TYR A 33 6.01 -6.92 -5.71
N LYS A 34 5.76 -7.01 -7.02
CA LYS A 34 6.78 -6.84 -8.06
C LYS A 34 6.75 -5.45 -8.68
N GLY A 35 7.91 -5.03 -9.20
CA GLY A 35 8.10 -3.80 -9.94
C GLY A 35 9.58 -3.51 -10.16
N GLU A 36 9.88 -2.40 -10.82
CA GLU A 36 11.25 -1.94 -11.01
C GLU A 36 11.85 -1.43 -9.70
N ARG A 37 13.09 -1.83 -9.38
CA ARG A 37 13.78 -1.34 -8.17
C ARG A 37 14.58 -0.09 -8.50
N ILE A 38 14.19 1.04 -7.91
CA ILE A 38 14.77 2.36 -8.17
C ILE A 38 15.24 3.03 -6.87
N SER A 39 15.98 4.13 -7.00
CA SER A 39 16.34 4.97 -5.85
C SER A 39 15.18 5.90 -5.46
N TRP A 40 15.19 6.41 -4.22
CA TRP A 40 14.26 7.46 -3.80
C TRP A 40 14.32 8.73 -4.66
N LYS A 41 15.51 9.11 -5.13
CA LYS A 41 15.68 10.27 -6.01
C LYS A 41 14.93 10.07 -7.32
N GLU A 42 14.97 8.86 -7.87
CA GLU A 42 14.26 8.51 -9.09
C GLU A 42 12.74 8.41 -8.86
N ALA A 43 12.30 7.82 -7.75
CA ALA A 43 10.89 7.79 -7.38
C ALA A 43 10.31 9.21 -7.27
N LEU A 44 11.02 10.13 -6.63
CA LEU A 44 10.64 11.55 -6.56
C LEU A 44 10.61 12.24 -7.93
N ARG A 45 11.55 11.90 -8.83
CA ARG A 45 11.60 12.44 -10.20
C ARG A 45 10.40 11.98 -11.02
N ARG A 46 9.95 10.74 -10.83
CA ARG A 46 8.79 10.14 -11.51
C ARG A 46 7.45 10.53 -10.89
N HIS A 47 7.46 11.10 -9.68
CA HIS A 47 6.26 11.52 -8.98
C HIS A 47 5.79 12.91 -9.49
N PRO A 48 4.48 13.09 -9.74
CA PRO A 48 3.43 12.08 -9.66
C PRO A 48 3.39 11.18 -10.90
N HIS A 49 2.98 9.92 -10.71
CA HIS A 49 2.73 9.01 -11.84
C HIS A 49 1.58 9.46 -12.74
N ASN A 50 0.59 10.13 -12.14
CA ASN A 50 -0.55 10.73 -12.79
C ASN A 50 -0.76 12.13 -12.16
N PRO A 51 -0.57 13.23 -12.90
CA PRO A 51 -0.79 14.58 -12.38
C PRO A 51 -2.20 14.84 -11.86
N ALA A 52 -3.21 14.13 -12.37
CA ALA A 52 -4.60 14.24 -11.89
C ALA A 52 -4.83 13.52 -10.55
N GLU A 53 -3.98 12.56 -10.20
CA GLU A 53 -4.04 11.78 -8.96
C GLU A 53 -2.65 11.74 -8.30
N PRO A 54 -2.12 12.89 -7.83
CA PRO A 54 -0.72 12.98 -7.46
C PRO A 54 -0.36 12.07 -6.29
N ASN A 55 -1.31 11.80 -5.39
CA ASN A 55 -1.08 10.94 -4.22
C ASN A 55 -1.27 9.44 -4.51
N HIS A 56 -1.70 9.07 -5.72
CA HIS A 56 -1.86 7.69 -6.13
C HIS A 56 -0.53 7.16 -6.69
N THR A 57 0.21 6.43 -5.85
CA THR A 57 1.52 5.87 -6.20
C THR A 57 1.57 4.38 -5.98
N PHE A 58 2.44 3.68 -6.72
CA PHE A 58 2.69 2.25 -6.57
C PHE A 58 4.06 1.97 -5.94
N TYR A 59 4.55 2.91 -5.13
CA TYR A 59 5.86 2.83 -4.50
C TYR A 59 5.83 2.01 -3.21
N PHE A 60 6.70 1.01 -3.13
CA PHE A 60 6.95 0.26 -1.90
C PHE A 60 8.39 0.54 -1.43
N ALA A 61 8.54 1.07 -0.22
CA ALA A 61 9.85 1.37 0.35
C ALA A 61 10.50 0.08 0.87
N LEU A 62 11.78 -0.13 0.56
CA LEU A 62 12.55 -1.26 1.09
C LEU A 62 13.50 -0.80 2.20
N ASP A 63 13.85 -1.71 3.10
CA ASP A 63 14.80 -1.47 4.19
C ASP A 63 16.20 -1.15 3.67
N SER A 64 16.56 -1.66 2.49
CA SER A 64 17.79 -1.29 1.77
C SER A 64 17.87 0.19 1.36
N GLY A 65 16.80 0.97 1.52
CA GLY A 65 16.70 2.35 1.05
C GLY A 65 16.34 2.48 -0.44
N LYS A 66 16.14 1.36 -1.15
CA LYS A 66 15.55 1.34 -2.49
C LYS A 66 14.02 1.41 -2.43
N VAL A 67 13.40 1.60 -3.59
CA VAL A 67 11.95 1.63 -3.76
C VAL A 67 11.56 0.69 -4.89
N ILE A 68 10.52 -0.10 -4.71
CA ILE A 68 9.85 -0.82 -5.80
C ILE A 68 8.83 0.12 -6.44
N ASP A 69 8.97 0.41 -7.73
CA ASP A 69 7.97 1.07 -8.56
C ASP A 69 7.07 0.02 -9.22
N GLY A 70 5.92 -0.25 -8.59
CA GLY A 70 4.94 -1.22 -9.09
C GLY A 70 4.22 -0.77 -10.38
N LYS A 71 4.40 0.47 -10.85
CA LYS A 71 3.87 0.93 -12.13
C LYS A 71 4.64 0.33 -13.30
N VAL A 72 5.95 0.12 -13.12
CA VAL A 72 6.86 -0.36 -14.17
C VAL A 72 7.19 -1.83 -13.90
N ASN A 73 6.85 -2.71 -14.84
CA ASN A 73 7.07 -4.16 -14.73
C ASN A 73 6.48 -4.80 -13.45
N GLY A 74 5.41 -4.20 -12.91
CA GLY A 74 4.72 -4.73 -11.73
C GLY A 74 3.68 -5.80 -12.05
N ASN A 75 3.09 -6.37 -11.01
CA ASN A 75 2.06 -7.42 -11.12
C ASN A 75 0.74 -6.98 -10.46
N SER A 76 -0.17 -7.93 -10.25
CA SER A 76 -1.50 -7.66 -9.66
C SER A 76 -1.45 -7.09 -8.24
N ALA A 77 -0.36 -7.26 -7.49
CA ALA A 77 -0.24 -6.80 -6.11
C ALA A 77 -0.39 -5.28 -5.96
N ARG A 78 -0.08 -4.51 -7.01
CA ARG A 78 -0.27 -3.05 -7.04
C ARG A 78 -1.72 -2.58 -6.88
N TRP A 79 -2.68 -3.49 -7.07
CA TRP A 79 -4.11 -3.22 -6.93
C TRP A 79 -4.66 -3.64 -5.56
N ILE A 80 -3.83 -4.13 -4.64
CA ILE A 80 -4.29 -4.43 -3.29
C ILE A 80 -4.53 -3.11 -2.56
N ASN A 81 -5.75 -2.93 -2.06
CA ASN A 81 -6.18 -1.69 -1.44
C ASN A 81 -5.77 -1.59 0.03
N HIS A 82 -5.80 -0.37 0.54
CA HIS A 82 -5.62 -0.09 1.95
C HIS A 82 -6.86 -0.47 2.77
N SER A 83 -6.65 -1.09 3.94
CA SER A 83 -7.65 -1.12 5.01
C SER A 83 -7.05 -0.81 6.38
N CYS A 84 -7.82 -0.13 7.23
CA CYS A 84 -7.49 0.06 8.65
C CYS A 84 -7.82 -1.19 9.50
N ALA A 85 -8.56 -2.15 8.94
CA ALA A 85 -8.77 -3.49 9.49
C ALA A 85 -8.41 -4.52 8.40
N PRO A 86 -7.12 -4.70 8.09
CA PRO A 86 -6.69 -5.53 6.98
C PRO A 86 -6.85 -7.02 7.28
N ASN A 87 -6.95 -7.83 6.23
CA ASN A 87 -6.92 -9.31 6.30
C ASN A 87 -5.57 -9.88 5.83
N CYS A 88 -4.68 -9.05 5.30
CA CYS A 88 -3.30 -9.38 4.95
C CYS A 88 -2.30 -8.39 5.53
N GLU A 89 -1.04 -8.79 5.58
CA GLU A 89 0.09 -7.91 5.80
C GLU A 89 1.13 -8.07 4.69
N ALA A 90 2.01 -7.07 4.56
CA ALA A 90 3.15 -7.11 3.67
C ALA A 90 4.41 -7.25 4.53
N GLU A 91 5.34 -8.12 4.12
CA GLU A 91 6.59 -8.40 4.81
C GLU A 91 7.76 -8.39 3.82
N GLU A 92 8.85 -7.72 4.19
CA GLU A 92 10.11 -7.76 3.44
C GLU A 92 10.98 -8.94 3.91
N ILE A 93 11.29 -9.85 3.00
CA ILE A 93 12.20 -10.99 3.21
C ILE A 93 13.26 -10.94 2.11
N ASP A 94 14.53 -10.82 2.50
CA ASP A 94 15.68 -10.75 1.59
C ASP A 94 15.54 -9.68 0.49
N GLY A 95 14.91 -8.55 0.85
CA GLY A 95 14.65 -7.44 -0.08
C GLY A 95 13.48 -7.66 -1.05
N HIS A 96 12.69 -8.72 -0.87
CA HIS A 96 11.45 -8.98 -1.60
C HIS A 96 10.26 -8.75 -0.69
N VAL A 97 9.19 -8.14 -1.22
CA VAL A 97 7.98 -7.86 -0.44
C VAL A 97 6.94 -8.92 -0.76
N TYR A 98 6.51 -9.67 0.25
CA TYR A 98 5.47 -10.68 0.13
C TYR A 98 4.23 -10.24 0.88
N VAL A 99 3.07 -10.54 0.32
CA VAL A 99 1.78 -10.35 0.98
C VAL A 99 1.28 -11.70 1.46
N HIS A 100 0.93 -11.80 2.74
CA HIS A 100 0.37 -13.02 3.35
C HIS A 100 -0.87 -12.72 4.17
N ALA A 101 -1.69 -13.76 4.36
CA ALA A 101 -2.94 -13.69 5.09
C ALA A 101 -2.70 -13.61 6.60
N LEU A 102 -3.41 -12.71 7.28
CA LEU A 102 -3.42 -12.60 8.76
C LEU A 102 -4.47 -13.50 9.41
N ARG A 103 -5.46 -13.92 8.62
CA ARG A 103 -6.55 -14.82 9.01
C ARG A 103 -7.02 -15.57 7.78
N ASP A 104 -7.89 -16.55 7.96
CA ASP A 104 -8.54 -17.20 6.82
C ASP A 104 -9.34 -16.17 5.99
N ILE A 105 -9.22 -16.26 4.67
CA ILE A 105 -9.87 -15.39 3.69
C ILE A 105 -10.80 -16.25 2.85
N ALA A 106 -12.08 -15.88 2.79
CA ALA A 106 -13.06 -16.62 2.03
C ALA A 106 -12.92 -16.37 0.52
N GLU A 107 -13.38 -17.32 -0.30
CA GLU A 107 -13.53 -17.08 -1.74
C GLU A 107 -14.39 -15.83 -2.00
N GLY A 108 -13.95 -15.00 -2.94
CA GLY A 108 -14.63 -13.76 -3.32
C GLY A 108 -14.36 -12.58 -2.38
N GLU A 109 -13.65 -12.77 -1.26
CA GLU A 109 -13.26 -11.68 -0.38
C GLU A 109 -12.15 -10.82 -1.02
N GLU A 110 -12.24 -9.48 -0.87
CA GLU A 110 -11.17 -8.57 -1.28
C GLU A 110 -10.02 -8.60 -0.25
N VAL A 111 -8.80 -8.63 -0.75
CA VAL A 111 -7.56 -8.60 0.03
C VAL A 111 -7.15 -7.16 0.30
N PHE A 112 -6.76 -6.87 1.53
CA PHE A 112 -6.31 -5.56 1.98
C PHE A 112 -5.11 -5.67 2.93
N TYR A 113 -4.20 -4.70 2.87
CA TYR A 113 -3.18 -4.50 3.91
C TYR A 113 -3.13 -3.03 4.38
N ASP A 114 -2.51 -2.77 5.53
CA ASP A 114 -2.24 -1.40 5.95
C ASP A 114 -1.03 -0.86 5.19
N TYR A 115 -1.20 0.19 4.38
CA TYR A 115 -0.11 0.76 3.59
C TYR A 115 1.01 1.33 4.47
N GLY A 116 0.71 1.69 5.72
CA GLY A 116 1.71 2.27 6.61
C GLY A 116 2.33 3.54 6.05
N LEU A 117 1.56 4.36 5.32
CA LEU A 117 2.07 5.56 4.64
C LEU A 117 2.60 6.56 5.67
N VAL A 118 3.93 6.66 5.75
CA VAL A 118 4.62 7.67 6.56
C VAL A 118 5.06 8.80 5.64
N ILE A 119 4.64 10.02 5.98
CA ILE A 119 5.04 11.24 5.29
C ILE A 119 5.83 12.14 6.23
N ASP A 120 6.86 12.79 5.70
CA ASP A 120 7.71 13.75 6.42
C ASP A 120 7.07 15.15 6.40
N ALA A 121 5.86 15.25 6.96
CA ALA A 121 5.09 16.48 7.03
C ALA A 121 4.13 16.43 8.22
N ARG A 122 3.81 17.62 8.78
CA ARG A 122 2.75 17.72 9.79
C ARG A 122 1.42 17.25 9.19
N GLN A 123 0.80 16.25 9.80
CA GLN A 123 -0.51 15.74 9.38
C GLN A 123 -1.65 16.70 9.71
N THR A 124 -1.76 17.77 8.93
CA THR A 124 -2.86 18.73 9.00
C THR A 124 -4.18 18.09 8.54
N LYS A 125 -5.33 18.69 8.91
CA LYS A 125 -6.65 18.24 8.43
C LYS A 125 -6.72 18.17 6.89
N LYS A 126 -6.12 19.15 6.20
CA LYS A 126 -6.03 19.19 4.74
C LYS A 126 -5.29 17.97 4.19
N LEU A 127 -4.12 17.68 4.74
CA LEU A 127 -3.28 16.57 4.31
C LEU A 127 -3.94 15.20 4.59
N LYS A 128 -4.57 15.04 5.76
CA LYS A 128 -5.37 13.84 6.04
C LYS A 128 -6.52 13.64 5.06
N LYS A 129 -7.13 14.73 4.58
CA LYS A 129 -8.20 14.70 3.56
C LYS A 129 -7.66 14.35 2.17
N GLU A 130 -6.46 14.79 1.82
CA GLU A 130 -5.76 14.41 0.57
C GLU A 130 -5.40 12.91 0.54
N TYR A 131 -5.25 12.29 1.70
CA TYR A 131 -5.03 10.85 1.90
C TYR A 131 -6.24 10.21 2.62
N GLU A 132 -7.46 10.62 2.28
CA GLU A 132 -8.68 10.10 2.91
C GLU A 132 -8.77 8.58 2.76
N CYS A 133 -9.08 7.90 3.87
CA CYS A 133 -9.31 6.45 3.86
C CYS A 133 -10.79 6.14 3.71
N ARG A 134 -11.12 5.28 2.73
CA ARG A 134 -12.50 4.84 2.42
C ARG A 134 -12.70 3.34 2.62
N CYS A 135 -11.88 2.70 3.45
CA CYS A 135 -11.87 1.23 3.60
C CYS A 135 -13.12 0.62 4.25
N GLY A 136 -14.01 1.43 4.83
CA GLY A 136 -15.25 0.95 5.48
C GLY A 136 -15.06 0.26 6.84
N ALA A 137 -13.84 0.14 7.36
CA ALA A 137 -13.60 -0.48 8.66
C ALA A 137 -14.28 0.26 9.81
N ARG A 138 -14.86 -0.48 10.78
CA ARG A 138 -15.56 0.09 11.96
C ARG A 138 -14.71 1.07 12.76
N LYS A 139 -13.41 0.78 12.91
CA LYS A 139 -12.42 1.63 13.60
C LYS A 139 -11.46 2.26 12.59
N CYS A 140 -11.99 2.84 11.50
CA CYS A 140 -11.18 3.52 10.49
C CYS A 140 -10.48 4.76 11.05
N ARG A 141 -9.21 4.96 10.69
CA ARG A 141 -8.42 6.15 11.06
C ARG A 141 -8.85 7.44 10.34
N GLY A 142 -9.70 7.32 9.32
CA GLY A 142 -10.13 8.41 8.45
C GLY A 142 -9.08 8.84 7.41
N THR A 143 -7.85 8.32 7.48
CA THR A 143 -6.77 8.60 6.54
C THR A 143 -5.89 7.36 6.35
N MET A 144 -5.27 7.24 5.18
CA MET A 144 -4.29 6.18 4.85
C MET A 144 -2.92 6.46 5.49
N LEU A 145 -2.72 7.66 6.04
CA LEU A 145 -1.49 8.04 6.72
C LEU A 145 -1.37 7.27 8.04
N ALA A 146 -0.19 6.70 8.28
CA ALA A 146 0.13 6.05 9.54
C ALA A 146 0.16 7.09 10.68
N ALA A 147 -0.18 6.65 11.89
CA ALA A 147 -0.02 7.50 13.07
C ALA A 147 1.46 7.89 13.28
N PRO A 148 1.75 9.12 13.73
CA PRO A 148 3.10 9.56 14.05
C PRO A 148 3.71 8.66 15.15
N GLU A 149 5.02 8.40 15.09
CA GLU A 149 5.73 7.37 15.88
C GLU A 149 5.61 7.44 17.42
N LYS A 150 4.98 8.48 17.99
CA LYS A 150 4.85 8.62 19.45
C LYS A 150 3.88 7.63 20.12
N GLU A 151 3.23 6.73 19.38
CA GLU A 151 2.21 5.80 19.92
C GLU A 151 2.37 4.32 19.52
N LYS A 152 3.54 3.85 19.06
CA LYS A 152 3.68 2.45 18.61
C LYS A 152 4.49 1.56 19.56
N GLY A 153 3.76 0.92 20.48
CA GLY A 153 4.14 -0.40 20.99
C GLY A 153 3.97 -1.45 19.89
N LYS A 154 5.08 -2.15 19.58
CA LYS A 154 5.23 -3.41 18.82
C LYS A 154 4.01 -3.91 18.00
N SER A 155 3.98 -3.58 16.71
CA SER A 155 3.26 -4.37 15.69
C SER A 155 3.98 -4.22 14.34
N GLY A 156 4.32 -5.35 13.72
CA GLY A 156 4.91 -5.58 12.38
C GLY A 156 5.42 -4.36 11.60
N LYS A 157 6.75 -4.24 11.47
CA LYS A 157 7.38 -3.24 10.60
C LYS A 157 7.30 -3.68 9.15
N SER A 158 6.46 -3.02 8.38
CA SER A 158 6.65 -2.80 6.95
C SER A 158 6.09 -1.42 6.63
N ALA A 159 6.95 -0.41 6.76
CA ALA A 159 6.58 0.98 6.55
C ALA A 159 6.87 1.34 5.09
N ALA A 160 5.82 1.54 4.29
CA ALA A 160 5.97 2.28 3.05
C ALA A 160 6.30 3.74 3.40
N LYS A 161 7.59 4.05 3.54
CA LYS A 161 8.12 5.39 3.81
C LYS A 161 7.95 6.28 2.57
N GLY A 162 6.73 6.66 2.21
CA GLY A 162 6.47 7.62 1.14
C GLY A 162 6.98 9.01 1.48
N LYS A 163 8.23 9.35 1.13
CA LYS A 163 8.66 10.76 1.13
C LYS A 163 7.97 11.48 -0.03
N THR A 164 6.78 12.01 0.18
CA THR A 164 6.20 13.01 -0.73
C THR A 164 6.57 14.41 -0.25
N SER A 165 7.61 14.99 -0.87
CA SER A 165 7.96 16.39 -0.64
C SER A 165 6.91 17.28 -1.29
N ALA A 166 5.95 17.78 -0.51
CA ALA A 166 5.03 18.81 -0.95
C ALA A 166 5.81 20.11 -1.25
N LYS A 167 6.20 20.33 -2.51
CA LYS A 167 6.76 21.62 -2.94
C LYS A 167 5.63 22.66 -2.97
N LYS A 168 5.69 23.63 -2.05
CA LYS A 168 4.93 24.88 -2.11
C LYS A 168 5.19 25.55 -3.48
N ALA A 169 4.14 25.70 -4.29
CA ALA A 169 4.14 26.62 -5.41
C ALA A 169 4.30 28.06 -4.86
N LYS A 170 5.51 28.64 -5.01
CA LYS A 170 5.70 30.08 -4.82
C LYS A 170 5.21 30.76 -6.09
N LYS A 171 4.07 31.45 -5.96
CA LYS A 171 3.61 32.48 -6.89
C LYS A 171 4.66 33.62 -6.86
N LYS A 172 5.30 33.87 -8.00
CA LYS A 172 5.93 35.15 -8.32
C LYS A 172 5.67 35.42 -9.79
#